data_AF-A0A8S1XVY3-F1
#
_entry.id   AF-A0A8S1XVY3-F1
#
_cell.length_a   1.000
_cell.length_b   1.000
_cell.length_c   1.000
_cell.angle_alpha   90.00
_cell.angle_beta   90.00
_cell.angle_gamma   90.00
#
_symmetry.space_group_name_H-M   'P 1'
#
loop_
_entity.id
_entity.type
_entity.pdbx_description
1 polymer ?
#
loop_
_entity_poly.entity_id
_entity_poly.type
_entity_poly.pdbx_seq_one_letter_code
_entity_poly.pdbx_strand_id
1 'polypeptide(L)'
;MASSTHSIENSPTSTMSQAPKIKEESITIGLSWKAILRKKNQTKRPNQKLTPRLSESIKSKNIPKNVAKAIIQQILNNNVQEQIEEKEEFLKFIIKNRKIQNLAYLMKITRPHKLERLNKLHKQFRQICWNFLKKQYVPYIFNSRIKNPEGHLQYRNQLMKVFAQKQ
;
A
#
# COMPACT_ATOMS: atom_id res chain seq x y z
N MET A 1 52.28 -17.38 53.83
CA MET A 1 53.45 -16.73 53.18
C MET A 1 53.57 -17.35 51.79
N ALA A 2 53.59 -16.66 50.66
CA ALA A 2 53.79 -15.25 50.36
C ALA A 2 52.79 -14.81 49.26
N SER A 3 52.35 -13.56 49.35
CA SER A 3 51.67 -12.82 48.29
C SER A 3 52.72 -12.20 47.35
N SER A 4 52.41 -12.10 46.06
CA SER A 4 52.86 -10.98 45.23
C SER A 4 51.99 -10.84 43.99
N THR A 5 51.44 -9.64 43.85
CA THR A 5 50.56 -9.07 42.82
C THR A 5 51.37 -8.58 41.61
N HIS A 6 50.83 -8.62 40.39
CA HIS A 6 50.37 -7.49 39.54
C HIS A 6 50.53 -7.97 38.06
N SER A 7 49.83 -7.54 37.00
CA SER A 7 48.79 -6.55 36.74
C SER A 7 48.14 -6.88 35.38
N ILE A 8 46.96 -6.32 35.17
CA ILE A 8 46.08 -6.35 33.98
C ILE A 8 46.67 -5.53 32.82
N GLU A 9 46.46 -5.95 31.55
CA GLU A 9 46.15 -5.04 30.43
C GLU A 9 45.59 -5.76 29.17
N ASN A 10 44.34 -5.40 28.85
CA ASN A 10 43.74 -5.09 27.54
C ASN A 10 43.76 -6.06 26.33
N SER A 11 42.55 -6.47 25.90
CA SER A 11 42.17 -6.85 24.52
C SER A 11 42.19 -5.63 23.57
N PRO A 12 41.94 -5.68 22.22
CA PRO A 12 41.40 -6.77 21.39
C PRO A 12 42.01 -6.91 19.96
N THR A 13 41.40 -7.78 19.14
CA THR A 13 41.29 -7.73 17.65
C THR A 13 42.21 -8.66 16.84
N SER A 14 41.63 -9.66 16.16
CA SER A 14 41.73 -9.79 14.69
C SER A 14 41.00 -11.04 14.16
N THR A 15 39.79 -10.79 13.68
CA THR A 15 39.16 -11.30 12.45
C THR A 15 39.89 -12.38 11.64
N MET A 16 39.32 -13.60 11.62
CA MET A 16 39.51 -14.57 10.52
C MET A 16 38.15 -14.99 9.98
N SER A 17 37.49 -14.09 9.25
CA SER A 17 36.41 -14.44 8.33
C SER A 17 37.03 -15.00 7.05
N GLN A 18 36.99 -16.31 6.86
CA GLN A 18 37.33 -16.93 5.58
C GLN A 18 36.21 -16.62 4.57
N ALA A 19 36.52 -15.75 3.61
CA ALA A 19 35.68 -15.47 2.46
C ALA A 19 35.61 -16.70 1.52
N PRO A 20 34.45 -17.04 0.95
CA PRO A 20 34.32 -18.14 0.00
C PRO A 20 35.04 -17.82 -1.32
N LYS A 21 35.91 -18.75 -1.75
CA LYS A 21 36.63 -18.72 -3.03
C LYS A 21 35.65 -18.62 -4.20
N ILE A 22 35.68 -17.48 -4.89
CA ILE A 22 35.03 -17.30 -6.19
C ILE A 22 35.83 -18.13 -7.19
N LYS A 23 35.19 -19.14 -7.78
CA LYS A 23 35.72 -19.85 -8.97
C LYS A 23 35.65 -18.87 -10.14
N GLU A 24 36.81 -18.35 -10.55
CA GLU A 24 36.97 -17.65 -11.82
C GLU A 24 36.84 -18.67 -12.95
N GLU A 25 35.62 -18.82 -13.48
CA GLU A 25 35.40 -19.48 -14.75
C GLU A 25 35.89 -18.57 -15.88
N SER A 26 36.73 -19.15 -16.72
CA SER A 26 37.45 -18.54 -17.83
C SER A 26 36.52 -17.77 -18.77
N ILE A 27 36.89 -16.52 -19.01
CA ILE A 27 36.22 -15.61 -19.95
C ILE A 27 36.45 -16.16 -21.36
N THR A 28 35.44 -16.80 -21.94
CA THR A 28 35.37 -17.11 -23.37
C THR A 28 35.47 -15.82 -24.17
N ILE A 29 36.62 -15.65 -24.81
CA ILE A 29 36.98 -14.61 -25.78
C ILE A 29 35.98 -14.66 -26.94
N GLY A 30 35.30 -13.55 -27.22
CA GLY A 30 34.51 -13.38 -28.46
C GLY A 30 33.15 -12.69 -28.34
N LEU A 31 32.67 -12.36 -27.14
CA LEU A 31 31.39 -11.65 -26.99
C LEU A 31 31.60 -10.17 -26.67
N SER A 32 31.14 -9.30 -27.57
CA SER A 32 31.09 -7.84 -27.36
C SER A 32 30.43 -7.52 -26.01
N TRP A 33 30.94 -6.51 -25.28
CA TRP A 33 30.34 -6.04 -24.03
C TRP A 33 28.83 -5.76 -24.15
N LYS A 34 28.37 -5.34 -25.34
CA LYS A 34 26.93 -5.18 -25.65
C LYS A 34 26.16 -6.50 -25.61
N ALA A 35 26.76 -7.61 -26.07
CA ALA A 35 26.16 -8.94 -26.03
C ALA A 35 26.07 -9.49 -24.60
N ILE A 36 27.10 -9.25 -23.78
CA ILE A 36 27.11 -9.61 -22.35
C ILE A 36 25.99 -8.85 -21.60
N LEU A 37 25.85 -7.55 -21.87
CA LEU A 37 24.78 -6.71 -21.30
C LEU A 37 23.38 -7.16 -21.74
N ARG A 38 23.18 -7.51 -23.01
CA ARG A 38 21.91 -8.07 -23.50
C ARG A 38 21.58 -9.39 -22.80
N LYS A 39 22.55 -10.30 -22.66
CA LYS A 39 22.36 -11.59 -21.97
C LYS A 39 22.00 -11.40 -20.49
N LYS A 40 22.68 -10.48 -19.78
CA LYS A 40 22.34 -10.12 -18.39
C LYS A 40 20.96 -9.45 -18.23
N ASN A 41 20.48 -8.72 -19.24
CA ASN A 41 19.15 -8.11 -19.19
C ASN A 41 18.03 -9.08 -19.62
N GLN A 42 18.33 -10.09 -20.44
CA GLN A 42 17.39 -11.16 -20.82
C GLN A 42 17.16 -12.16 -19.68
N THR A 43 18.14 -12.42 -18.81
CA THR A 43 18.01 -13.33 -17.67
C THR A 43 17.37 -12.72 -16.43
N LYS A 44 17.11 -11.41 -16.43
CA LYS A 44 16.24 -10.79 -15.43
C LYS A 44 14.82 -11.26 -15.70
N ARG A 45 14.38 -12.30 -14.97
CA ARG A 45 12.96 -12.66 -14.88
C ARG A 45 12.17 -11.36 -14.71
N PRO A 46 11.10 -11.12 -15.49
CA PRO A 46 10.30 -9.93 -15.31
C PRO A 46 9.94 -9.87 -13.84
N ASN A 47 10.36 -8.80 -13.15
CA ASN A 47 9.92 -8.54 -11.79
C ASN A 47 8.40 -8.52 -11.89
N GLN A 48 7.75 -9.62 -11.49
CA GLN A 48 6.32 -9.65 -11.31
C GLN A 48 6.08 -8.62 -10.21
N LYS A 49 5.74 -7.39 -10.62
CA LYS A 49 5.30 -6.36 -9.70
C LYS A 49 4.11 -7.00 -8.98
N LEU A 50 4.30 -7.36 -7.70
CA LEU A 50 3.34 -8.14 -6.90
C LEU A 50 1.95 -7.51 -6.80
N THR A 51 1.80 -6.25 -7.23
CA THR A 51 0.51 -5.62 -7.49
C THR A 51 0.69 -4.50 -8.51
N PRO A 52 -0.25 -4.29 -9.44
CA PRO A 52 -0.25 -3.09 -10.27
C PRO A 52 -0.23 -1.85 -9.38
N ARG A 53 0.51 -0.81 -9.76
CA ARG A 53 0.30 0.51 -9.15
C ARG A 53 -1.15 0.94 -9.43
N LEU A 54 -1.76 1.70 -8.52
CA LEU A 54 -3.12 2.24 -8.70
C LEU A 54 -3.31 2.94 -10.07
N SER A 55 -2.22 3.55 -10.56
CA SER A 55 -2.12 4.22 -11.85
C SER A 55 -1.99 3.28 -13.05
N GLU A 56 -1.58 2.02 -12.85
CA GLU A 56 -1.43 0.99 -13.90
C GLU A 56 -2.67 0.07 -13.99
N SER A 57 -3.52 0.05 -12.94
CA SER A 57 -4.82 -0.64 -12.94
C SER A 57 -5.91 0.17 -13.69
N ILE A 58 -5.58 0.56 -14.92
CA ILE A 58 -6.39 1.45 -15.79
C ILE A 58 -7.60 0.72 -16.40
N LYS A 59 -7.79 -0.58 -16.16
CA LYS A 59 -8.87 -1.36 -16.80
C LYS A 59 -10.28 -0.90 -16.41
N SER A 60 -10.47 -0.18 -15.30
CA SER A 60 -11.74 0.51 -15.02
C SER A 60 -11.54 1.78 -14.20
N LYS A 61 -11.50 2.92 -14.91
CA LYS A 61 -11.45 4.28 -14.32
C LYS A 61 -12.61 4.55 -13.35
N ASN A 62 -13.67 3.75 -13.41
CA ASN A 62 -14.92 3.95 -12.67
C ASN A 62 -15.01 3.18 -11.35
N ILE A 63 -14.15 2.19 -11.07
CA ILE A 63 -14.22 1.41 -9.81
C ILE A 63 -14.11 2.32 -8.58
N PRO A 64 -13.07 3.17 -8.44
CA PRO A 64 -12.93 4.01 -7.24
C PRO A 64 -14.12 4.95 -7.03
N LYS A 65 -14.65 5.49 -8.13
CA LYS A 65 -15.82 6.37 -8.12
C LYS A 65 -17.07 5.63 -7.61
N ASN A 66 -17.33 4.43 -8.12
CA ASN A 66 -18.50 3.65 -7.74
C ASN A 66 -18.42 3.19 -6.28
N VAL A 67 -17.25 2.76 -5.84
CA VAL A 67 -16.98 2.38 -4.45
C VAL A 67 -17.21 3.57 -3.51
N ALA A 68 -16.67 4.73 -3.86
CA ALA A 68 -16.83 5.92 -3.05
C ALA A 68 -18.30 6.39 -2.96
N LYS A 69 -19.05 6.28 -4.06
CA LYS A 69 -20.51 6.52 -4.07
C LYS A 69 -21.25 5.56 -3.14
N ALA A 70 -20.92 4.27 -3.19
CA ALA A 70 -21.55 3.27 -2.33
C ALA A 70 -21.30 3.56 -0.84
N ILE A 71 -20.06 3.95 -0.49
CA ILE A 71 -19.71 4.33 0.88
C ILE A 71 -20.47 5.59 1.33
N ILE A 72 -20.50 6.65 0.51
CA ILE A 72 -21.25 7.87 0.82
C ILE A 72 -22.74 7.54 1.01
N GLN A 73 -23.30 6.69 0.17
CA GLN A 73 -24.70 6.28 0.29
C GLN A 73 -24.95 5.50 1.59
N GLN A 74 -24.04 4.63 2.02
CA GLN A 74 -24.16 3.98 3.34
C GLN A 74 -24.11 4.97 4.50
N ILE A 75 -23.26 6.00 4.41
CA ILE A 75 -23.19 7.06 5.42
C ILE A 75 -24.51 7.84 5.48
N LEU A 76 -25.04 8.26 4.33
CA LEU A 76 -26.28 9.02 4.25
C LEU A 76 -27.52 8.21 4.65
N ASN A 77 -27.49 6.89 4.46
CA ASN A 77 -28.55 5.97 4.89
C ASN A 77 -28.42 5.55 6.37
N ASN A 78 -27.50 6.16 7.12
CA ASN A 78 -27.28 5.92 8.54
C ASN A 78 -26.72 4.52 8.91
N ASN A 79 -26.28 3.72 7.93
CA ASN A 79 -25.79 2.36 8.15
C ASN A 79 -24.45 2.26 8.89
N VAL A 80 -23.77 3.39 9.10
CA VAL A 80 -22.43 3.45 9.74
C VAL A 80 -22.35 4.54 10.82
N GLN A 81 -23.49 5.00 11.37
CA GLN A 81 -23.49 6.09 12.35
C GLN A 81 -22.70 5.80 13.62
N GLU A 82 -22.66 4.55 14.06
CA GLU A 82 -21.86 4.13 15.23
C GLU A 82 -20.36 4.38 15.07
N GLN A 83 -19.88 4.55 13.83
CA GLN A 83 -18.47 4.81 13.51
C GLN A 83 -18.17 6.31 13.38
N ILE A 84 -19.16 7.19 13.62
CA ILE A 84 -19.09 8.61 13.34
C ILE A 84 -19.00 9.41 14.65
N GLU A 85 -17.83 9.97 14.91
CA GLU A 85 -17.64 11.04 15.89
C GLU A 85 -18.13 12.37 15.29
N GLU A 86 -18.61 13.30 16.14
CA GLU A 86 -19.06 14.65 15.73
C GLU A 86 -19.99 14.65 14.49
N LYS A 87 -21.10 13.88 14.60
CA LYS A 87 -21.99 13.53 13.48
C LYS A 87 -22.38 14.70 12.58
N GLU A 88 -22.76 15.84 13.13
CA GLU A 88 -23.17 16.99 12.31
C GLU A 88 -22.04 17.52 11.42
N GLU A 89 -20.84 17.64 11.98
CA GLU A 89 -19.69 18.15 11.25
C GLU A 89 -19.25 17.16 10.17
N PHE A 90 -19.22 15.87 10.53
CA PHE A 90 -18.89 14.82 9.58
C PHE A 90 -19.92 14.74 8.44
N LEU A 91 -21.22 14.86 8.74
CA LEU A 91 -22.25 14.89 7.69
C LEU A 91 -22.11 16.12 6.79
N LYS A 92 -21.82 17.31 7.32
CA LYS A 92 -21.50 18.50 6.51
C LYS A 92 -20.31 18.24 5.57
N PHE A 93 -19.27 17.58 6.08
CA PHE A 93 -18.12 17.16 5.27
C PHE A 93 -18.52 16.17 4.17
N ILE A 94 -19.34 15.16 4.47
CA ILE A 94 -19.80 14.17 3.47
C ILE A 94 -20.69 14.82 2.40
N ILE A 95 -21.60 15.72 2.80
CA ILE A 95 -22.46 16.45 1.87
C ILE A 95 -21.62 17.30 0.92
N LYS A 96 -20.63 18.03 1.45
CA LYS A 96 -19.68 18.84 0.65
C LYS A 96 -18.90 17.99 -0.36
N ASN A 97 -18.55 16.76 0.01
CA ASN A 97 -17.76 15.84 -0.81
C ASN A 97 -18.61 14.76 -1.51
N ARG A 98 -19.95 14.90 -1.56
CA ARG A 98 -20.88 13.87 -2.09
C ARG A 98 -20.56 13.47 -3.54
N LYS A 99 -20.07 14.42 -4.34
CA LYS A 99 -19.75 14.23 -5.76
C LYS A 99 -18.29 13.86 -5.96
N ILE A 100 -17.90 12.65 -5.55
CA ILE A 100 -16.55 12.14 -5.84
C ILE A 100 -16.45 11.83 -7.34
N GLN A 101 -15.68 12.66 -8.04
CA GLN A 101 -15.60 12.61 -9.51
C GLN A 101 -14.66 11.49 -9.99
N ASN A 102 -13.56 11.28 -9.29
CA ASN A 102 -12.49 10.38 -9.69
C ASN A 102 -11.68 9.90 -8.47
N LEU A 103 -10.75 8.98 -8.73
CA LEU A 103 -9.83 8.44 -7.74
C LEU A 103 -8.94 9.52 -7.09
N ALA A 104 -8.46 10.51 -7.84
CA ALA A 104 -7.61 11.56 -7.29
C ALA A 104 -8.33 12.38 -6.22
N TYR A 105 -9.61 12.68 -6.44
CA TYR A 105 -10.45 13.36 -5.46
C TYR A 105 -10.68 12.48 -4.22
N LEU A 106 -10.95 11.19 -4.39
CA LEU A 106 -11.05 10.23 -3.29
C LEU A 106 -9.76 10.21 -2.46
N MET A 107 -8.61 10.12 -3.11
CA MET A 107 -7.29 10.18 -2.45
C MET A 107 -7.08 11.49 -1.69
N LYS A 108 -7.59 12.63 -2.19
CA LYS A 108 -7.46 13.94 -1.54
C LYS A 108 -8.16 13.97 -0.18
N ILE A 109 -9.38 13.44 -0.11
CA ILE A 109 -10.21 13.46 1.10
C ILE A 109 -9.90 12.31 2.07
N THR A 110 -9.08 11.35 1.64
CA THR A 110 -8.60 10.25 2.51
C THR A 110 -7.13 10.37 2.85
N ARG A 111 -6.42 11.42 2.44
CA ARG A 111 -5.02 11.65 2.86
C ARG A 111 -4.98 12.48 4.15
N PRO A 112 -3.93 12.30 4.99
CA PRO A 112 -3.74 13.16 6.15
C PRO A 112 -3.72 14.63 5.72
N HIS A 113 -4.38 15.48 6.49
CA HIS A 113 -4.45 16.91 6.23
C HIS A 113 -3.65 17.67 7.29
N LYS A 114 -3.06 18.81 6.92
CA LYS A 114 -2.26 19.64 7.86
C LYS A 114 -3.11 20.27 8.97
N LEU A 115 -4.34 20.65 8.62
CA LEU A 115 -5.32 21.19 9.58
C LEU A 115 -5.92 20.05 10.41
N GLU A 116 -5.73 20.10 11.74
CA GLU A 116 -6.14 19.03 12.66
C GLU A 116 -7.63 18.69 12.58
N ARG A 117 -8.50 19.70 12.59
CA ARG A 117 -9.96 19.52 12.45
C ARG A 117 -10.33 18.73 11.19
N LEU A 118 -9.77 19.12 10.04
CA LEU A 118 -10.01 18.42 8.78
C LEU A 118 -9.35 17.04 8.74
N ASN A 119 -8.22 16.88 9.41
CA ASN A 119 -7.52 15.61 9.53
C ASN A 119 -8.35 14.57 10.30
N LYS A 120 -9.04 14.98 11.38
CA LYS A 120 -10.01 14.13 12.10
C LYS A 120 -11.10 13.61 11.16
N LEU A 121 -11.74 14.51 10.40
CA LEU A 121 -12.77 14.13 9.41
C LEU A 121 -12.22 13.18 8.33
N HIS A 122 -11.03 13.45 7.80
CA HIS A 122 -10.37 12.57 6.83
C HIS A 122 -10.02 11.21 7.41
N LYS A 123 -9.57 11.15 8.67
CA LYS A 123 -9.25 9.90 9.39
C LYS A 123 -10.50 9.04 9.54
N GLN A 124 -11.59 9.64 10.00
CA GLN A 124 -12.89 8.97 10.18
C GLN A 124 -13.47 8.47 8.85
N PHE A 125 -13.44 9.30 7.80
CA PHE A 125 -13.86 8.86 6.47
C PHE A 125 -13.01 7.69 5.95
N ARG A 126 -11.69 7.74 6.15
CA ARG A 126 -10.79 6.64 5.78
C ARG A 126 -11.09 5.34 6.54
N GLN A 127 -11.42 5.43 7.83
CA GLN A 127 -11.79 4.27 8.65
C GLN A 127 -13.08 3.62 8.17
N ILE A 128 -14.09 4.42 7.82
CA ILE A 128 -15.33 3.92 7.21
C ILE A 128 -15.04 3.24 5.86
N CYS A 129 -14.22 3.86 5.00
CA CYS A 129 -13.80 3.27 3.73
C CYS A 129 -13.12 1.91 3.94
N TRP A 130 -12.20 1.81 4.90
CA TRP A 130 -11.51 0.58 5.24
C TRP A 130 -12.48 -0.52 5.72
N ASN A 131 -13.42 -0.16 6.61
CA ASN A 131 -14.43 -1.08 7.12
C ASN A 131 -15.37 -1.59 6.00
N PHE A 132 -15.79 -0.70 5.11
CA PHE A 132 -16.55 -1.07 3.91
C PHE A 132 -15.77 -2.08 3.06
N LEU A 133 -14.50 -1.80 2.76
CA LEU A 133 -13.66 -2.71 1.97
C LEU A 133 -13.49 -4.08 2.63
N LYS A 134 -13.32 -4.12 3.96
CA LYS A 134 -13.17 -5.37 4.69
C LYS A 134 -14.44 -6.21 4.71
N LYS A 135 -15.58 -5.62 5.09
CA LYS A 135 -16.80 -6.37 5.44
C LYS A 135 -17.86 -6.36 4.33
N GLN A 136 -18.02 -5.24 3.63
CA GLN A 136 -19.19 -4.97 2.79
C GLN A 136 -18.87 -5.03 1.28
N TYR A 137 -17.61 -4.95 0.88
CA TYR A 137 -17.21 -4.87 -0.51
C TYR A 137 -17.61 -6.09 -1.34
N VAL A 138 -17.35 -7.30 -0.82
CA VAL A 138 -17.64 -8.54 -1.55
C VAL A 138 -19.16 -8.67 -1.78
N PRO A 139 -20.03 -8.57 -0.74
CA PRO A 139 -21.47 -8.51 -0.94
C PRO A 139 -21.90 -7.40 -1.90
N TYR A 140 -21.30 -6.20 -1.78
CA TYR A 140 -21.58 -5.09 -2.68
C TYR A 140 -21.31 -5.46 -4.15
N ILE A 141 -20.20 -6.14 -4.46
CA ILE A 141 -19.87 -6.51 -5.84
C ILE A 141 -20.86 -7.50 -6.44
N PHE A 142 -21.28 -8.50 -5.68
CA PHE A 142 -22.19 -9.54 -6.16
C PHE A 142 -23.67 -9.09 -6.17
N ASN A 143 -24.05 -8.19 -5.26
CA ASN A 143 -25.42 -7.65 -5.20
C ASN A 143 -25.61 -6.46 -6.16
N SER A 144 -24.54 -5.74 -6.49
CA SER A 144 -24.57 -4.72 -7.54
C SER A 144 -24.43 -5.43 -8.88
N ARG A 145 -25.34 -5.17 -9.83
CA ARG A 145 -25.34 -5.76 -11.19
C ARG A 145 -24.11 -5.33 -12.03
N ILE A 146 -22.90 -5.62 -11.56
CA ILE A 146 -21.62 -5.24 -12.12
C ILE A 146 -21.22 -6.26 -13.18
N LYS A 147 -20.91 -5.78 -14.38
CA LYS A 147 -20.57 -6.64 -15.52
C LYS A 147 -19.26 -7.43 -15.34
N ASN A 148 -18.29 -6.89 -14.59
CA ASN A 148 -16.98 -7.51 -14.35
C ASN A 148 -16.66 -7.57 -12.84
N PRO A 149 -17.25 -8.51 -12.08
CA PRO A 149 -17.04 -8.61 -10.64
C PRO A 149 -15.59 -8.99 -10.30
N GLU A 150 -14.94 -9.84 -11.10
CA GLU A 150 -13.55 -10.27 -10.86
C GLU A 150 -12.57 -9.09 -10.90
N GLY A 151 -12.69 -8.21 -11.90
CA GLY A 151 -11.88 -7.00 -12.00
C GLY A 151 -12.05 -6.08 -10.80
N HIS A 152 -13.24 -6.01 -10.21
CA HIS A 152 -13.49 -5.27 -8.97
C HIS A 152 -12.82 -5.94 -7.76
N LEU A 153 -12.92 -7.27 -7.64
CA LEU A 153 -12.27 -8.02 -6.55
C LEU A 153 -10.75 -7.87 -6.58
N GLN A 154 -10.12 -7.93 -7.76
CA GLN A 154 -8.68 -7.66 -7.92
C GLN A 154 -8.32 -6.22 -7.51
N TYR A 155 -9.20 -5.26 -7.78
CA TYR A 155 -9.02 -3.84 -7.42
C TYR A 155 -9.18 -3.58 -5.92
N ARG A 156 -9.87 -4.45 -5.17
CA ARG A 156 -10.06 -4.33 -3.72
C ARG A 156 -8.73 -4.21 -2.98
N ASN A 157 -7.75 -5.05 -3.29
CA ASN A 157 -6.45 -5.05 -2.61
C ASN A 157 -5.70 -3.73 -2.81
N GLN A 158 -5.85 -3.12 -3.98
CA GLN A 158 -5.28 -1.82 -4.29
C GLN A 158 -5.95 -0.69 -3.48
N LEU A 159 -7.28 -0.70 -3.38
CA LEU A 159 -8.02 0.25 -2.53
C LEU A 159 -7.71 0.06 -1.05
N MET A 160 -7.53 -1.18 -0.61
CA MET A 160 -7.10 -1.48 0.75
C MET A 160 -5.76 -0.81 1.04
N LYS A 161 -4.76 -0.92 0.16
CA LYS A 161 -3.47 -0.23 0.36
C LYS A 161 -3.59 1.29 0.48
N VAL A 162 -4.57 1.89 -0.17
CA VAL A 162 -4.85 3.33 -0.10
C VAL A 162 -5.41 3.75 1.26
N PHE A 163 -6.39 2.99 1.77
CA PHE A 163 -7.07 3.33 3.03
C PHE A 163 -6.43 2.67 4.25
N ALA A 164 -5.47 1.77 4.04
CA ALA A 164 -4.68 1.17 5.10
C ALA A 164 -4.08 2.29 5.96
N GLN A 165 -4.45 2.27 7.23
CA GLN A 165 -3.77 3.07 8.23
C GLN A 165 -2.36 2.47 8.32
N LYS A 166 -1.33 3.24 7.93
CA LYS A 166 -0.04 3.05 8.59
C LYS A 166 -0.32 3.48 10.03
N GLN A 167 -0.53 2.49 10.88
CA GLN A 167 -0.61 2.68 12.32
C GLN A 167 0.71 3.29 12.80
#